data_AF-A0A2G9RZV8-F1
#
_entry.id   AF-A0A2G9RZV8-F1
#
_cell.length_a   1.000
_cell.length_b   1.000
_cell.length_c   1.000
_cell.angle_alpha   90.00
_cell.angle_beta   90.00
_cell.angle_gamma   90.00
#
_symmetry.space_group_name_H-M   'P 1'
#
loop_
_entity.id
_entity.type
_entity.pdbx_description
1 polymer ?
#
loop_
_entity_poly.entity_id
_entity_poly.type
_entity_poly.pdbx_seq_one_letter_code
_entity_poly.pdbx_strand_id
1 'polypeptide(L)'
;MQGRAAEGPQKWMFGATLCKMSCTVEEGNIGESIIPKEFYVVKNKGVLGLEYYEDKYTTLLEDDEKKLRLFPSMKPSGRSEVLQLMKVLDNMLMNAGVDEKDMKLEGPSQIHNLLELLKTEQNIYNIVFHELIRQVSVECAERGELLAKLRQRYVSLLDKIPHQVLSLYNDLLAQRALDRSLTEEIIYFKNSIGELTSELHQVREHDLRVSKEAKQAQAELAKALKSAKKNA
;
A
#
# COMPACT_ATOMS: atom_id res chain seq x y z
N MET A 1 17.74 -26.15 -15.39
CA MET A 1 16.31 -26.28 -15.05
C MET A 1 16.15 -26.15 -13.56
N GLN A 2 15.62 -25.03 -13.08
CA GLN A 2 15.00 -24.92 -11.75
C GLN A 2 14.02 -23.77 -11.81
N GLY A 3 12.74 -24.12 -11.68
CA GLY A 3 11.60 -23.24 -11.89
C GLY A 3 11.44 -22.24 -10.76
N ARG A 4 11.24 -20.97 -11.11
CA ARG A 4 10.68 -19.97 -10.21
C ARG A 4 9.18 -20.21 -10.13
N ALA A 5 8.70 -20.50 -8.93
CA ALA A 5 7.28 -20.43 -8.62
C ALA A 5 6.82 -18.98 -8.87
N ALA A 6 5.91 -18.82 -9.82
CA ALA A 6 5.19 -17.58 -10.02
C ALA A 6 4.21 -17.44 -8.86
N GLU A 7 4.54 -16.60 -7.88
CA GLU A 7 3.57 -16.11 -6.91
C GLU A 7 2.52 -15.30 -7.68
N GLY A 8 1.30 -15.82 -7.72
CA GLY A 8 0.17 -15.19 -8.39
C GLY A 8 -0.18 -13.83 -7.77
N PRO A 9 -0.89 -12.97 -8.50
CA PRO A 9 -1.24 -11.64 -8.01
C PRO A 9 -2.06 -11.75 -6.72
N GLN A 10 -1.48 -11.28 -5.61
CA GLN A 10 -2.20 -11.04 -4.36
C GLN A 10 -3.40 -10.15 -4.67
N LYS A 11 -4.58 -10.74 -4.63
CA LYS A 11 -5.85 -10.07 -4.88
C LYS A 11 -6.18 -9.22 -3.66
N TRP A 12 -5.67 -8.00 -3.64
CA TRP A 12 -5.98 -7.04 -2.58
C TRP A 12 -7.45 -6.61 -2.68
N MET A 13 -8.33 -7.24 -1.91
CA MET A 13 -9.74 -6.83 -1.78
C MET A 13 -9.84 -5.60 -0.87
N PHE A 14 -9.36 -4.46 -1.34
CA PHE A 14 -9.70 -3.16 -0.78
C PHE A 14 -11.20 -2.91 -1.11
N GLY A 15 -12.09 -3.03 -0.11
CA GLY A 15 -13.44 -2.47 -0.19
C GLY A 15 -14.62 -3.42 -0.49
N ALA A 16 -14.41 -4.70 -0.83
CA ALA A 16 -15.53 -5.56 -1.27
C ALA A 16 -16.45 -6.08 -0.15
N THR A 17 -16.02 -6.11 1.12
CA THR A 17 -16.77 -6.83 2.17
C THR A 17 -17.64 -5.95 3.06
N LEU A 18 -17.52 -4.62 3.02
CA LEU A 18 -18.33 -3.71 3.86
C LEU A 18 -19.30 -2.80 3.07
N CYS A 19 -19.21 -2.79 1.74
CA CYS A 19 -20.09 -1.98 0.89
C CYS A 19 -21.50 -2.59 0.68
N LYS A 20 -21.80 -3.75 1.30
CA LYS A 20 -23.12 -4.41 1.22
C LYS A 20 -24.05 -4.15 2.41
N MET A 21 -23.67 -3.30 3.36
CA MET A 21 -24.62 -2.84 4.37
C MET A 21 -25.34 -1.59 3.85
N SER A 22 -26.29 -1.78 2.94
CA SER A 22 -27.33 -0.78 2.72
C SER A 22 -28.11 -0.64 4.03
N CYS A 23 -27.95 0.48 4.74
CA CYS A 23 -28.91 0.85 5.77
C CYS A 23 -30.23 1.20 5.07
N THR A 24 -31.03 0.20 4.74
CA THR A 24 -32.47 0.36 4.69
C THR A 24 -32.91 0.49 6.14
N VAL A 25 -33.14 1.72 6.57
CA VAL A 25 -33.74 1.98 7.88
C VAL A 25 -35.20 1.54 7.77
N GLU A 26 -35.49 0.28 8.10
CA GLU A 26 -36.84 -0.09 8.47
C GLU A 26 -37.12 0.54 9.84
N GLU A 27 -38.21 1.28 9.94
CA GLU A 27 -38.64 1.99 11.14
C GLU A 27 -38.63 1.04 12.35
N GLY A 28 -37.66 1.24 13.26
CA GLY A 28 -37.64 0.60 14.57
C GLY A 28 -36.49 -0.37 14.86
N ASN A 29 -35.68 -0.80 13.88
CA ASN A 29 -34.53 -1.68 14.16
C ASN A 29 -33.20 -0.95 13.98
N ILE A 30 -32.70 -0.38 15.07
CA ILE A 30 -31.36 0.21 15.14
C ILE A 30 -30.36 -0.96 15.02
N GLY A 31 -29.63 -1.04 13.90
CA GLY A 31 -28.70 -2.13 13.61
C GLY A 31 -27.66 -2.37 14.72
N GLU A 32 -27.18 -3.61 14.84
CA GLU A 32 -26.24 -4.01 15.90
C GLU A 32 -24.90 -3.25 15.81
N SER A 33 -24.30 -2.91 16.96
CA SER A 33 -23.02 -2.20 16.99
C SER A 33 -21.86 -3.10 16.52
N ILE A 34 -20.96 -2.53 15.73
CA ILE A 34 -19.79 -3.20 15.14
C ILE A 34 -18.52 -2.95 15.98
N ILE A 35 -18.66 -2.36 17.18
CA ILE A 35 -17.54 -2.18 18.11
C ILE A 35 -17.00 -3.57 18.53
N PRO A 36 -15.66 -3.77 18.56
CA PRO A 36 -15.08 -5.02 19.04
C PRO A 36 -15.48 -5.34 20.48
N LYS A 37 -15.68 -6.62 20.76
CA LYS A 37 -16.20 -7.10 22.06
C LYS A 37 -15.29 -6.75 23.24
N GLU A 38 -13.98 -6.59 23.01
CA GLU A 38 -13.01 -6.17 24.02
C GLU A 38 -13.31 -4.78 24.63
N PHE A 39 -14.05 -3.94 23.92
CA PHE A 39 -14.43 -2.61 24.38
C PHE A 39 -15.83 -2.55 25.02
N TYR A 40 -16.52 -3.68 25.14
CA TYR A 40 -17.86 -3.71 25.72
C TYR A 40 -17.81 -3.50 27.23
N VAL A 41 -18.65 -2.60 27.72
CA VAL A 41 -18.79 -2.37 29.15
C VAL A 41 -20.02 -3.12 29.62
N VAL A 42 -19.84 -4.09 30.51
CA VAL A 42 -20.92 -4.88 31.12
C VAL A 42 -20.99 -4.53 32.61
N LYS A 43 -22.20 -4.34 33.14
CA LYS A 43 -22.41 -4.08 34.57
C LYS A 43 -22.35 -5.43 35.31
N ASN A 44 -21.39 -5.64 36.23
CA ASN A 44 -21.50 -6.73 37.21
C ASN A 44 -20.60 -6.55 38.44
N LYS A 45 -21.20 -6.31 39.62
CA LYS A 45 -20.59 -6.53 40.96
C LYS A 45 -21.61 -6.74 42.12
N GLY A 46 -22.85 -7.22 41.90
CA GLY A 46 -23.73 -7.44 43.07
C GLY A 46 -25.12 -8.03 42.90
N VAL A 47 -25.55 -8.40 41.69
CA VAL A 47 -26.83 -9.10 41.53
C VAL A 47 -26.51 -10.58 41.46
N LEU A 48 -26.71 -11.30 42.56
CA LEU A 48 -26.86 -12.76 42.55
C LEU A 48 -27.89 -13.07 41.47
N GLY A 49 -27.55 -13.94 40.52
CA GLY A 49 -28.54 -14.49 39.60
C GLY A 49 -29.73 -14.98 40.43
N LEU A 50 -30.93 -14.54 40.10
CA LEU A 50 -32.15 -14.93 40.81
C LEU A 50 -32.15 -16.47 40.93
N GLU A 51 -32.18 -16.98 42.17
CA GLU A 51 -32.32 -18.42 42.40
C GLU A 51 -33.72 -18.84 41.94
N TYR A 52 -33.76 -19.85 41.08
CA TYR A 52 -34.96 -20.35 40.45
C TYR A 52 -35.78 -21.21 41.41
N TYR A 53 -37.08 -20.94 41.47
CA TYR A 53 -38.06 -21.90 41.97
C TYR A 53 -38.95 -22.31 40.78
N GLU A 54 -38.98 -23.61 40.49
CA GLU A 54 -39.90 -24.19 39.51
C GLU A 54 -41.32 -24.15 40.10
N ASP A 55 -42.11 -23.15 39.73
CA ASP A 55 -43.53 -23.12 40.02
C ASP A 55 -44.32 -22.97 38.71
N LYS A 56 -45.55 -23.49 38.65
CA LYS A 56 -46.35 -23.71 37.43
C LYS A 56 -46.72 -22.43 36.65
N TYR A 57 -46.28 -21.26 37.14
CA TYR A 57 -46.58 -19.94 36.61
C TYR A 57 -45.31 -19.09 36.36
N THR A 58 -44.09 -19.62 36.51
CA THR A 58 -42.88 -18.85 36.17
C THR A 58 -42.70 -18.77 34.65
N THR A 59 -42.86 -17.55 34.11
CA THR A 59 -42.47 -17.22 32.74
C THR A 59 -40.94 -17.23 32.63
N LEU A 60 -40.41 -18.05 31.72
CA LEU A 60 -39.00 -18.03 31.31
C LEU A 60 -38.66 -16.64 30.76
N LEU A 61 -37.99 -15.81 31.55
CA LEU A 61 -37.29 -14.66 31.01
C LEU A 61 -35.95 -15.20 30.52
N GLU A 62 -35.80 -15.38 29.20
CA GLU A 62 -34.46 -15.45 28.61
C GLU A 62 -33.76 -14.14 29.01
N ASP A 63 -32.83 -14.26 29.95
CA ASP A 63 -31.91 -13.19 30.27
C ASP A 63 -30.85 -13.21 29.17
N ASP A 64 -31.27 -12.76 27.98
CA ASP A 64 -30.39 -12.55 26.86
C ASP A 64 -29.22 -11.72 27.36
N GLU A 65 -27.98 -12.22 27.19
CA GLU A 65 -26.70 -11.62 27.57
C GLU A 65 -26.54 -10.12 27.21
N LYS A 66 -27.46 -9.61 26.39
CA LYS A 66 -27.64 -8.23 25.95
C LYS A 66 -28.18 -7.27 27.04
N LYS A 67 -28.87 -7.73 28.10
CA LYS A 67 -29.49 -6.83 29.11
C LYS A 67 -28.51 -6.21 30.12
N LEU A 68 -27.33 -6.80 30.32
CA LEU A 68 -26.31 -6.29 31.25
C LEU A 68 -25.25 -5.39 30.57
N ARG A 69 -25.34 -5.21 29.24
CA ARG A 69 -24.39 -4.39 28.48
C ARG A 69 -24.74 -2.90 28.63
N LEU A 70 -23.78 -2.14 29.17
CA LEU A 70 -23.85 -0.68 29.31
C LEU A 70 -23.34 0.04 28.06
N PHE A 71 -22.35 -0.52 27.37
CA PHE A 71 -21.82 0.02 26.12
C PHE A 71 -21.42 -1.12 25.19
N PRO A 72 -21.81 -1.09 23.91
CA PRO A 72 -22.74 -0.14 23.28
C PRO A 72 -24.18 -0.35 23.75
N SER A 73 -24.95 0.71 24.02
CA SER A 73 -26.36 0.60 24.41
C SER A 73 -27.28 0.34 23.21
N MET A 74 -28.47 -0.19 23.49
CA MET A 74 -29.57 -0.29 22.52
C MET A 74 -30.21 1.07 22.19
N LYS A 75 -30.09 2.06 23.09
CA LYS A 75 -30.49 3.45 22.86
C LYS A 75 -29.31 4.37 23.11
N PRO A 76 -28.45 4.54 22.10
CA PRO A 76 -27.17 5.18 22.30
C PRO A 76 -27.24 6.71 22.16
N SER A 77 -27.86 7.40 23.13
CA SER A 77 -28.01 8.87 23.13
C SER A 77 -27.33 9.55 24.33
N GLY A 78 -26.61 8.78 25.15
CA GLY A 78 -26.02 9.28 26.40
C GLY A 78 -24.67 9.95 26.19
N ARG A 79 -24.40 11.04 26.92
CA ARG A 79 -23.05 11.67 26.98
C ARG A 79 -21.95 10.66 27.34
N SER A 80 -22.25 9.72 28.23
CA SER A 80 -21.30 8.68 28.64
C SER A 80 -20.88 7.76 27.50
N GLU A 81 -21.74 7.54 26.51
CA GLU A 81 -21.44 6.68 25.37
C GLU A 81 -20.54 7.35 24.36
N VAL A 82 -20.75 8.65 24.12
CA VAL A 82 -19.82 9.44 23.29
C VAL A 82 -18.44 9.47 23.95
N LEU A 83 -18.37 9.71 25.26
CA LEU A 83 -17.10 9.68 25.99
C LEU A 83 -16.43 8.29 25.98
N GLN A 84 -17.22 7.22 26.04
CA GLN A 84 -16.68 5.87 25.93
C GLN A 84 -16.19 5.59 24.52
N LEU A 85 -16.92 6.02 23.49
CA LEU A 85 -16.51 5.89 22.09
C LEU A 85 -15.22 6.64 21.79
N MET A 86 -15.04 7.84 22.36
CA MET A 86 -13.77 8.59 22.26
C MET A 86 -12.60 7.76 22.82
N LYS A 87 -12.75 7.18 24.02
CA LYS A 87 -11.72 6.31 24.60
C LYS A 87 -11.44 5.07 23.73
N VAL A 88 -12.49 4.50 23.15
CA VAL A 88 -12.35 3.34 22.24
C VAL A 88 -11.57 3.74 20.99
N LEU A 89 -11.85 4.90 20.40
CA LEU A 89 -11.07 5.44 19.28
C LEU A 89 -9.59 5.59 19.68
N ASP A 90 -9.30 6.29 20.76
CA ASP A 90 -7.94 6.54 21.23
C ASP A 90 -7.19 5.24 21.49
N ASN A 91 -7.82 4.26 22.15
CA ASN A 91 -7.23 2.95 22.41
C ASN A 91 -6.98 2.16 21.13
N MET A 92 -7.91 2.18 20.17
CA MET A 92 -7.72 1.49 18.89
C MET A 92 -6.57 2.11 18.09
N LEU A 93 -6.45 3.45 18.06
CA LEU A 93 -5.35 4.16 17.39
C LEU A 93 -4.00 3.87 18.05
N MET A 94 -3.94 3.90 19.38
CA MET A 94 -2.74 3.57 20.15
C MET A 94 -2.31 2.12 19.89
N ASN A 95 -3.24 1.16 19.92
CA ASN A 95 -2.94 -0.25 19.66
C ASN A 95 -2.49 -0.51 18.22
N ALA A 96 -2.98 0.29 17.27
CA ALA A 96 -2.57 0.22 15.87
C ALA A 96 -1.21 0.90 15.59
N GLY A 97 -0.62 1.58 16.58
CA GLY A 97 0.68 2.23 16.44
C GLY A 97 0.69 3.41 15.46
N VAL A 98 -0.47 4.05 15.23
CA VAL A 98 -0.60 5.15 14.26
C VAL A 98 0.30 6.35 14.62
N ASP A 99 0.49 6.61 15.92
CA ASP A 99 1.33 7.70 16.42
C ASP A 99 2.81 7.30 16.60
N GLU A 100 3.18 6.03 16.38
CA GLU A 100 4.56 5.58 16.45
C GLU A 100 5.32 6.09 15.22
N LYS A 101 6.29 6.99 15.43
CA LYS A 101 7.10 7.60 14.35
C LYS A 101 7.93 6.58 13.57
N ASP A 102 8.20 5.43 14.18
CA ASP A 102 9.01 4.35 13.61
C ASP A 102 8.08 3.22 13.16
N MET A 103 7.56 3.32 11.94
CA MET A 103 6.83 2.21 11.32
C MET A 103 7.70 0.95 11.32
N LYS A 104 7.25 -0.09 12.02
CA LYS A 104 7.87 -1.42 11.98
C LYS A 104 7.88 -1.91 10.54
N LEU A 105 9.07 -2.22 10.04
CA LEU A 105 9.28 -2.69 8.67
C LEU A 105 8.90 -4.17 8.56
N GLU A 106 7.61 -4.49 8.64
CA GLU A 106 7.14 -5.89 8.55
C GLU A 106 6.85 -6.32 7.10
N GLY A 107 6.46 -5.40 6.22
CA GLY A 107 6.18 -5.67 4.82
C GLY A 107 7.35 -5.43 3.85
N PRO A 108 7.18 -5.83 2.57
CA PRO A 108 8.26 -5.93 1.59
C PRO A 108 8.86 -4.59 1.17
N SER A 109 8.15 -3.49 1.36
CA SER A 109 8.69 -2.15 1.17
C SER A 109 7.95 -1.13 2.04
N GLN A 110 8.55 0.05 2.23
CA GLN A 110 7.96 1.14 3.02
C GLN A 110 6.55 1.52 2.55
N ILE A 111 6.29 1.45 1.24
CA ILE A 111 4.98 1.76 0.68
C ILE A 111 3.92 0.72 1.05
N HIS A 112 4.28 -0.57 1.11
CA HIS A 112 3.34 -1.61 1.53
C HIS A 112 2.98 -1.45 3.01
N ASN A 113 3.96 -1.13 3.85
CA ASN A 113 3.74 -0.86 5.27
C ASN A 113 2.81 0.34 5.45
N LEU A 114 3.00 1.40 4.65
CA LEU A 114 2.16 2.60 4.70
C LEU A 114 0.72 2.26 4.30
N LEU A 115 0.53 1.45 3.26
CA LEU A 115 -0.79 1.02 2.81
C LEU A 115 -1.49 0.14 3.86
N GLU A 116 -0.75 -0.69 4.58
CA GLU A 116 -1.27 -1.52 5.67
C GLU A 116 -1.68 -0.67 6.89
N LEU A 117 -0.85 0.32 7.25
CA LEU A 117 -1.20 1.29 8.30
C LEU A 117 -2.46 2.07 7.94
N LEU A 118 -2.53 2.64 6.74
CA LEU A 118 -3.70 3.36 6.23
C LEU A 118 -4.97 2.50 6.27
N LYS A 119 -4.85 1.22 5.88
CA LYS A 119 -5.98 0.28 5.93
C LYS A 119 -6.46 0.04 7.36
N THR A 120 -5.53 -0.11 8.29
CA THR A 120 -5.83 -0.33 9.71
C THR A 120 -6.52 0.89 10.30
N GLU A 121 -5.97 2.08 10.07
CA GLU A 121 -6.53 3.34 10.55
C GLU A 121 -7.93 3.63 9.95
N GLN A 122 -8.12 3.38 8.65
CA GLN A 122 -9.42 3.52 7.99
C GLN A 122 -10.47 2.57 8.59
N ASN A 123 -10.08 1.35 8.98
CA ASN A 123 -10.98 0.41 9.67
C ASN A 123 -11.40 0.91 11.05
N ILE A 124 -10.49 1.52 11.80
CA ILE A 124 -10.78 2.15 13.10
C ILE A 124 -11.81 3.26 12.92
N TYR A 125 -11.59 4.16 11.96
CA TYR A 125 -12.57 5.22 11.65
C TYR A 125 -13.91 4.65 11.20
N ASN A 126 -13.92 3.57 10.40
CA ASN A 126 -15.16 2.92 9.99
C ASN A 126 -15.98 2.45 11.20
N ILE A 127 -15.35 1.81 12.18
CA ILE A 127 -16.02 1.35 13.41
C ILE A 127 -16.65 2.54 14.15
N VAL A 128 -15.88 3.62 14.33
CA VAL A 128 -16.35 4.81 15.05
C VAL A 128 -17.46 5.54 14.29
N PHE A 129 -17.35 5.68 12.97
CA PHE A 129 -18.41 6.26 12.15
C PHE A 129 -19.70 5.43 12.19
N HIS A 130 -19.60 4.10 12.18
CA HIS A 130 -20.76 3.22 12.31
C HIS A 130 -21.48 3.45 13.65
N GLU A 131 -20.72 3.57 14.74
CA GLU A 131 -21.27 3.88 16.05
C GLU A 131 -21.89 5.28 16.12
N LEU A 132 -21.22 6.30 15.58
CA LEU A 132 -21.73 7.68 15.55
C LEU A 132 -23.02 7.81 14.73
N ILE A 133 -23.11 7.15 13.58
CA ILE A 133 -24.34 7.13 12.78
C ILE A 133 -25.47 6.49 13.59
N ARG A 134 -25.20 5.37 14.28
CA ARG A 134 -26.20 4.72 15.15
C ARG A 134 -26.68 5.66 16.27
N GLN A 135 -25.76 6.39 16.91
CA GLN A 135 -26.08 7.38 17.95
C GLN A 135 -26.97 8.51 17.43
N VAL A 136 -26.58 9.14 16.31
CA VAL A 136 -27.30 10.26 15.72
C VAL A 136 -28.68 9.83 15.18
N SER A 137 -28.77 8.63 14.59
CA SER A 137 -30.03 8.09 14.06
C SER A 137 -31.10 7.84 15.13
N VAL A 138 -30.72 7.65 16.40
CA VAL A 138 -31.68 7.49 17.51
C VAL A 138 -32.40 8.79 17.83
N GLU A 139 -31.70 9.93 17.73
CA GLU A 139 -32.29 11.25 17.97
C GLU A 139 -32.98 11.81 16.72
N CYS A 140 -32.36 11.65 15.55
CA CYS A 140 -32.86 12.16 14.28
C CYS A 140 -32.33 11.30 13.12
N ALA A 141 -33.22 10.49 12.56
CA ALA A 141 -32.89 9.56 11.48
C ALA A 141 -32.31 10.28 10.25
N GLU A 142 -32.81 11.46 9.91
CA GLU A 142 -32.38 12.23 8.74
C GLU A 142 -30.94 12.75 8.89
N ARG A 143 -30.54 13.15 10.11
CA ARG A 143 -29.15 13.52 10.40
C ARG A 143 -28.22 12.31 10.30
N GLY A 144 -28.68 11.15 10.80
CA GLY A 144 -27.94 9.90 10.67
C GLY A 144 -27.78 9.47 9.22
N GLU A 145 -28.82 9.62 8.40
CA GLU A 145 -28.78 9.34 6.96
C GLU A 145 -27.81 10.28 6.23
N LEU A 146 -27.85 11.58 6.54
CA LEU A 146 -26.90 12.55 5.97
C LEU A 146 -25.46 12.19 6.34
N LEU A 147 -25.20 11.82 7.60
CA LEU A 147 -23.88 11.40 8.07
C LEU A 147 -23.41 10.11 7.37
N ALA A 148 -24.32 9.15 7.16
CA ALA A 148 -24.03 7.93 6.41
C ALA A 148 -23.66 8.24 4.94
N LYS A 149 -24.39 9.16 4.28
CA LYS A 149 -24.08 9.65 2.94
C LYS A 149 -22.72 10.34 2.88
N LEU A 150 -22.39 11.19 3.85
CA LEU A 150 -21.07 11.82 3.94
C LEU A 150 -19.97 10.77 4.09
N ARG A 151 -20.10 9.84 5.03
CA ARG A 151 -19.14 8.74 5.23
C ARG A 151 -18.91 7.96 3.93
N GLN A 152 -19.97 7.60 3.20
CA GLN A 152 -19.86 6.87 1.95
C GLN A 152 -19.05 7.64 0.89
N ARG A 153 -19.25 8.96 0.80
CA ARG A 153 -18.46 9.81 -0.11
C ARG A 153 -16.99 9.88 0.29
N TYR A 154 -16.70 10.00 1.59
CA TYR A 154 -15.31 9.99 2.09
C TYR A 154 -14.63 8.65 1.86
N VAL A 155 -15.27 7.52 2.16
CA VAL A 155 -14.71 6.18 1.89
C VAL A 155 -14.43 6.00 0.40
N SER A 156 -15.38 6.36 -0.48
CA SER A 156 -15.18 6.27 -1.93
C SER A 156 -14.03 7.14 -2.45
N LEU A 157 -13.75 8.27 -1.79
CA LEU A 157 -12.60 9.11 -2.11
C LEU A 157 -11.29 8.44 -1.66
N LEU A 158 -11.25 7.98 -0.40
CA LEU A 158 -10.05 7.38 0.20
C LEU A 158 -9.68 6.05 -0.46
N ASP A 159 -10.64 5.23 -0.88
CA ASP A 159 -10.40 3.95 -1.56
C ASP A 159 -9.60 4.10 -2.86
N LYS A 160 -9.63 5.28 -3.50
CA LYS A 160 -8.87 5.53 -4.74
C LYS A 160 -7.39 5.73 -4.50
N ILE A 161 -7.02 6.22 -3.31
CA ILE A 161 -5.64 6.65 -3.02
C ILE A 161 -4.68 5.45 -2.99
N PRO A 162 -4.94 4.34 -2.27
CA PRO A 162 -4.05 3.18 -2.25
C PRO A 162 -3.75 2.62 -3.64
N HIS A 163 -4.77 2.55 -4.50
CA HIS A 163 -4.62 2.06 -5.87
C HIS A 163 -3.72 2.95 -6.71
N GLN A 164 -3.86 4.27 -6.61
CA GLN A 164 -3.02 5.22 -7.34
C GLN A 164 -1.57 5.17 -6.85
N VAL A 165 -1.37 5.15 -5.54
CA VAL A 165 -0.03 5.10 -4.93
C VAL A 165 0.71 3.83 -5.33
N LEU A 166 0.04 2.68 -5.33
CA LEU A 166 0.64 1.42 -5.76
C LEU A 166 0.95 1.39 -7.26
N SER A 167 0.08 1.96 -8.10
CA SER A 167 0.33 2.09 -9.53
C SER A 167 1.59 2.92 -9.80
N LEU A 168 1.69 4.10 -9.19
CA LEU A 168 2.85 4.98 -9.33
C LEU A 168 4.15 4.32 -8.85
N TYR A 169 4.08 3.55 -7.77
CA TYR A 169 5.23 2.78 -7.29
C TYR A 169 5.71 1.74 -8.29
N ASN A 170 4.80 1.00 -8.91
CA ASN A 170 5.13 0.01 -9.93
C ASN A 170 5.71 0.65 -11.19
N ASP A 171 5.12 1.76 -11.64
CA ASP A 171 5.62 2.53 -12.78
C ASP A 171 7.05 3.04 -12.52
N LEU A 172 7.31 3.51 -11.30
CA LEU A 172 8.64 3.95 -10.87
C LEU A 172 9.65 2.79 -10.85
N LEU A 173 9.27 1.61 -10.35
CA LEU A 173 10.13 0.43 -10.39
C LEU A 173 10.45 0.00 -11.84
N ALA A 174 9.45 0.04 -12.72
CA ALA A 174 9.65 -0.26 -14.14
C ALA A 174 10.59 0.77 -14.79
N GLN A 175 10.41 2.06 -14.52
CA GLN A 175 11.29 3.11 -15.00
C GLN A 175 12.73 2.92 -14.51
N ARG A 176 12.94 2.58 -13.23
CA ARG A 176 14.29 2.29 -12.70
C ARG A 176 14.96 1.09 -13.38
N ALA A 177 14.19 0.07 -13.77
CA ALA A 177 14.72 -1.08 -14.49
C ALA A 177 15.16 -0.70 -15.92
N LEU A 178 14.36 0.15 -16.59
CA LEU A 178 14.70 0.70 -17.91
C LEU A 178 15.95 1.58 -17.84
N ASP A 179 16.03 2.49 -16.86
CA ASP A 179 17.18 3.39 -16.69
C ASP A 179 18.49 2.62 -16.48
N ARG A 180 18.45 1.51 -15.72
CA ARG A 180 19.61 0.62 -15.54
C ARG A 180 20.04 -0.01 -16.86
N SER A 181 19.09 -0.58 -17.60
CA SER A 181 19.37 -1.23 -18.88
C SER A 181 19.94 -0.24 -19.90
N LEU A 182 19.38 0.97 -19.97
CA LEU A 182 19.89 2.04 -20.83
C LEU A 182 21.31 2.47 -20.43
N THR A 183 21.59 2.57 -19.13
CA THR A 183 22.93 2.92 -18.63
C THR A 183 23.96 1.87 -19.04
N GLU A 184 23.61 0.58 -18.96
CA GLU A 184 24.48 -0.52 -19.39
C GLU A 184 24.79 -0.43 -20.89
N GLU A 185 23.78 -0.20 -21.73
CA GLU A 185 23.95 -0.01 -23.18
C GLU A 185 24.82 1.21 -23.51
N ILE A 186 24.66 2.32 -22.79
CA ILE A 186 25.52 3.51 -22.96
C ILE A 186 26.98 3.19 -22.62
N ILE A 187 27.22 2.43 -21.55
CA ILE A 187 28.58 2.01 -21.17
C ILE A 187 29.17 1.11 -22.26
N TYR A 188 28.41 0.15 -22.77
CA TYR A 188 28.84 -0.74 -23.85
C TYR A 188 29.18 0.04 -25.13
N PHE A 189 28.31 0.96 -25.53
CA PHE A 189 28.52 1.81 -26.70
C PHE A 189 29.76 2.69 -26.55
N LYS A 190 29.95 3.31 -25.37
CA LYS A 190 31.14 4.12 -25.06
C LYS A 190 32.42 3.28 -25.19
N ASN A 191 32.43 2.06 -24.66
CA ASN A 191 33.59 1.17 -24.73
C ASN A 191 33.90 0.77 -26.18
N SER A 192 32.86 0.43 -26.95
CA SER A 192 32.98 0.08 -28.37
C SER A 192 33.56 1.23 -29.21
N ILE A 193 33.14 2.47 -28.96
CA ILE A 193 33.74 3.67 -29.58
C ILE A 193 35.20 3.83 -29.16
N GLY A 194 35.50 3.58 -27.88
CA GLY A 194 36.87 3.64 -27.37
C GLY A 194 37.81 2.67 -28.11
N GLU A 195 37.36 1.43 -28.31
CA GLU A 195 38.07 0.40 -29.09
C GLU A 195 38.25 0.84 -30.54
N LEU A 196 37.18 1.23 -31.23
CA LEU A 196 37.24 1.68 -32.62
C LEU A 196 38.15 2.89 -32.82
N THR A 197 38.18 3.81 -31.85
CA THR A 197 39.07 4.98 -31.87
C THR A 197 40.53 4.57 -31.71
N SER A 198 40.81 3.58 -30.87
CA SER A 198 42.16 3.01 -30.70
C SER A 198 42.62 2.31 -31.98
N GLU A 199 41.78 1.47 -32.59
CA GLU A 199 42.06 0.81 -33.86
C GLU A 199 42.33 1.82 -34.98
N LEU A 200 41.51 2.87 -35.09
CA LEU A 200 41.71 3.94 -36.07
C LEU A 200 43.06 4.65 -35.86
N HIS A 201 43.46 4.87 -34.61
CA HIS A 201 44.76 5.45 -34.31
C HIS A 201 45.91 4.54 -34.77
N GLN A 202 45.83 3.24 -34.50
CA GLN A 202 46.83 2.25 -34.93
C GLN A 202 46.94 2.17 -36.46
N VAL A 203 45.80 2.16 -37.17
CA VAL A 203 45.78 2.15 -38.65
C VAL A 203 46.42 3.41 -39.22
N ARG A 204 46.14 4.59 -38.65
CA ARG A 204 46.76 5.84 -39.08
C ARG A 204 48.28 5.86 -38.86
N GLU A 205 48.76 5.36 -37.73
CA GLU A 205 50.20 5.24 -37.49
C GLU A 205 50.87 4.27 -38.47
N HIS A 206 50.23 3.13 -38.72
CA HIS A 206 50.71 2.14 -39.69
C HIS A 206 50.77 2.73 -41.10
N ASP A 207 49.73 3.42 -41.55
CA ASP A 207 49.69 4.07 -42.86
C ASP A 207 50.81 5.12 -43.00
N LEU A 208 51.06 5.90 -41.96
CA LEU A 208 52.14 6.88 -41.94
C LEU A 208 53.54 6.21 -42.06
N ARG A 209 53.77 5.09 -41.35
CA ARG A 209 55.01 4.31 -41.47
C ARG A 209 55.19 3.73 -42.86
N VAL A 210 54.19 3.02 -43.38
CA VAL A 210 54.26 2.39 -44.71
C VAL A 210 54.46 3.44 -45.79
N SER A 211 53.79 4.58 -45.70
CA SER A 211 53.97 5.69 -46.65
C SER A 211 55.40 6.26 -46.62
N LYS A 212 56.05 6.30 -45.45
CA LYS A 212 57.45 6.69 -45.30
C LYS A 212 58.41 5.65 -45.90
N GLU A 213 58.20 4.38 -45.59
CA GLU A 213 59.00 3.26 -46.12
C GLU A 213 58.88 3.17 -47.64
N ALA A 214 57.67 3.30 -48.20
CA ALA A 214 57.44 3.32 -49.64
C ALA A 214 58.20 4.48 -50.33
N LYS A 215 58.20 5.68 -49.73
CA LYS A 215 58.98 6.83 -50.24
C LYS A 215 60.49 6.57 -50.19
N GLN A 216 60.98 5.94 -49.12
CA GLN A 216 62.40 5.59 -49.00
C GLN A 216 62.81 4.55 -50.05
N ALA A 217 62.05 3.46 -50.18
CA ALA A 217 62.27 2.43 -51.18
C ALA A 217 62.25 3.03 -52.60
N GLN A 218 61.30 3.91 -52.90
CA GLN A 218 61.24 4.61 -54.20
C GLN A 218 62.49 5.45 -54.46
N ALA A 219 62.98 6.18 -53.45
CA ALA A 219 64.19 6.98 -53.57
C ALA A 219 65.46 6.12 -53.78
N GLU A 220 65.57 5.00 -53.06
CA GLU A 220 66.66 4.03 -53.21
C GLU A 220 66.67 3.38 -54.60
N LEU A 221 65.49 2.95 -55.07
CA LEU A 221 65.32 2.32 -56.37
C LEU A 221 65.64 3.30 -57.50
N ALA A 222 65.22 4.57 -57.38
CA ALA A 222 65.59 5.63 -58.31
C ALA A 222 67.12 5.87 -58.33
N LYS A 223 67.78 5.83 -57.17
CA LYS A 223 69.24 5.96 -57.06
C LYS A 223 69.95 4.78 -57.74
N ALA A 224 69.50 3.56 -57.48
CA ALA A 224 70.04 2.33 -58.08
C ALA A 224 69.90 2.31 -59.61
N LEU A 225 68.73 2.70 -60.14
CA LEU A 225 68.50 2.83 -61.58
C LEU A 225 69.44 3.87 -62.22
N LYS A 226 69.67 5.00 -61.53
CA LYS A 226 70.57 6.05 -62.02
C LYS A 226 72.03 5.60 -62.05
N SER A 227 72.48 4.81 -61.07
CA SER A 227 73.82 4.20 -61.09
C SER A 227 73.94 3.10 -62.14
N ALA A 228 72.91 2.26 -62.33
CA ALA A 228 72.91 1.23 -63.36
C ALA A 228 73.00 1.83 -64.77
N LYS A 229 72.27 2.92 -65.04
CA LYS A 229 72.36 3.69 -66.30
C LYS A 229 73.72 4.37 -66.53
N LYS A 230 74.51 4.64 -65.48
CA LYS A 230 75.84 5.24 -65.61
C LYS A 230 76.95 4.21 -65.83
N ASN A 231 76.69 2.96 -65.46
CA ASN A 231 77.66 1.86 -65.52
C ASN A 231 77.45 0.95 -66.76
N ALA A 232 76.48 1.28 -67.62
CA ALA A 232 76.21 0.67 -68.93
C ALA A 232 76.62 1.65 -70.03
#